data_AF-A0A528NBZ5-F1
#
_entry.id   AF-A0A528NBZ5-F1
#
_cell.length_a   1.000
_cell.length_b   1.000
_cell.length_c   1.000
_cell.angle_alpha   90.00
_cell.angle_beta   90.00
_cell.angle_gamma   90.00
#
_symmetry.space_group_name_H-M   'P 1'
#
loop_
_entity.id
_entity.type
_entity.pdbx_description
1 polymer ?
#
loop_
_entity_poly.entity_id
_entity_poly.type
_entity_poly.pdbx_seq_one_letter_code
_entity_poly.pdbx_strand_id
1 'polypeptide(L)'
;MGKHEPPPFKMVIERGKLIPATPYDAERLDTYRNGVRVNVRFTEDRDRVMVRKWWAILGRAVKECKTPWQNKEQASEAIKLALGIVNLSKTVGGDFMAYPKSLTELDDPELTEAVERMIDVIYHVTGVDVSVWRKHVENIRDDEPSEVVAPSSDAGSEEVPSPGQVAADQSAPVGGPVEAGEHEVADVQSTPPASEPAAEADRDWLKLVAKMLWAATGVGEQDVLKNQLAAIRTAYTPETISDQARAKANSINAKCKLVCFGEASAADTLPLIAGIAGCEVKDIT
;
A
#
# COMPACT_ATOMS: atom_id res chain seq x y z
N MET A 1 6.56 21.68 -9.30
CA MET A 1 7.83 21.35 -9.99
C MET A 1 7.98 22.30 -11.16
N GLY A 2 9.10 23.02 -11.24
CA GLY A 2 9.32 24.06 -12.24
C GLY A 2 9.58 23.47 -13.63
N LYS A 3 9.13 24.16 -14.68
CA LYS A 3 9.15 23.72 -16.09
C LYS A 3 10.56 23.55 -16.72
N HIS A 4 11.64 23.59 -15.93
CA HIS A 4 13.02 23.55 -16.40
C HIS A 4 13.97 22.69 -15.52
N GLU A 5 13.44 21.89 -14.61
CA GLU A 5 14.28 20.99 -13.82
C GLU A 5 14.62 19.74 -14.65
N PRO A 6 15.90 19.42 -14.86
CA PRO A 6 16.27 18.25 -15.64
C PRO A 6 15.80 16.98 -14.93
N PRO A 7 15.44 15.91 -15.67
CA PRO A 7 14.85 14.71 -15.10
C PRO A 7 15.68 14.13 -13.94
N PRO A 8 15.07 13.44 -12.97
CA PRO A 8 15.82 12.71 -11.96
C PRO A 8 16.76 11.67 -12.59
N PHE A 9 17.94 11.47 -12.02
CA PHE A 9 18.85 10.41 -12.43
C PHE A 9 18.27 9.04 -12.12
N LYS A 10 18.36 8.11 -13.08
CA LYS A 10 18.04 6.70 -12.82
C LYS A 10 19.33 5.97 -12.45
N MET A 11 19.35 5.35 -11.27
CA MET A 11 20.52 4.66 -10.73
C MET A 11 20.12 3.26 -10.25
N VAL A 12 20.99 2.27 -10.47
CA VAL A 12 20.87 0.91 -9.93
C VAL A 12 21.84 0.75 -8.76
N ILE A 13 21.43 0.03 -7.72
CA ILE A 13 22.34 -0.34 -6.63
C ILE A 13 23.03 -1.64 -7.03
N GLU A 14 24.32 -1.56 -7.35
CA GLU A 14 25.16 -2.73 -7.59
C GLU A 14 26.31 -2.76 -6.57
N ARG A 15 26.42 -3.87 -5.82
CA ARG A 15 27.48 -4.10 -4.81
C ARG A 15 27.64 -2.93 -3.82
N GLY A 16 26.53 -2.33 -3.40
CA GLY A 16 26.51 -1.21 -2.45
C GLY A 16 26.95 0.14 -3.04
N LYS A 17 27.04 0.26 -4.37
CA LYS A 17 27.32 1.52 -5.08
C LYS A 17 26.13 1.88 -5.98
N LEU A 18 25.87 3.17 -6.12
CA LEU A 18 24.92 3.69 -7.10
C LEU A 18 25.63 3.78 -8.45
N ILE A 19 25.17 2.99 -9.43
CA ILE A 19 25.62 3.04 -10.82
C ILE A 19 24.51 3.65 -11.69
N PRO A 20 24.82 4.43 -12.73
CA PRO A 20 23.82 4.90 -13.69
C PRO A 20 23.07 3.74 -14.31
N ALA A 21 21.73 3.83 -14.38
CA ALA A 21 20.89 2.80 -14.97
C ALA A 21 20.89 2.86 -16.50
N THR A 22 21.13 4.04 -17.07
CA THR A 22 21.14 4.28 -18.52
C THR A 22 22.44 4.96 -18.98
N PRO A 23 22.85 4.79 -20.25
CA PRO A 23 24.00 5.51 -20.81
C PRO A 23 23.85 7.04 -20.73
N TYR A 24 22.63 7.56 -20.91
CA TYR A 24 22.32 8.98 -20.78
C TYR A 24 22.57 9.51 -19.36
N ASP A 25 22.19 8.73 -18.35
CA ASP A 25 22.47 9.08 -16.95
C ASP A 25 23.98 9.08 -16.65
N ALA A 26 24.74 8.19 -17.29
CA ALA A 26 26.19 8.11 -17.15
C ALA A 26 26.88 9.35 -17.74
N GLU A 27 26.56 9.71 -18.98
CA GLU A 27 27.10 10.92 -19.63
C GLU A 27 26.77 12.18 -18.82
N ARG A 28 25.55 12.25 -18.30
CA ARG A 28 25.12 13.39 -17.50
C ARG A 28 25.82 13.42 -16.14
N LEU A 29 26.10 12.27 -15.53
CA LEU A 29 26.87 12.21 -14.28
C LEU A 29 28.33 12.64 -14.50
N ASP A 30 28.92 12.31 -15.65
CA ASP A 30 30.28 12.70 -16.03
C ASP A 30 30.45 14.21 -16.25
N THR A 31 29.35 14.95 -16.47
CA THR A 31 29.41 16.42 -16.52
C THR A 31 29.73 17.08 -15.17
N TYR A 32 29.54 16.36 -14.07
CA TYR A 32 29.84 16.87 -12.73
C TYR A 32 31.32 16.70 -12.41
N ARG A 33 31.91 17.71 -11.77
CA ARG A 33 33.32 17.64 -11.35
C ARG A 33 33.53 16.54 -10.32
N ASN A 34 34.62 15.79 -10.45
CA ASN A 34 35.05 14.80 -9.46
C ASN A 34 35.17 15.44 -8.07
N GLY A 35 34.55 14.82 -7.06
CA GLY A 35 34.57 15.28 -5.66
C GLY A 35 33.40 16.18 -5.25
N VAL A 36 32.45 16.48 -6.14
CA VAL A 36 31.21 17.18 -5.79
C VAL A 36 30.32 16.30 -4.91
N ARG A 37 29.83 16.86 -3.80
CA ARG A 37 28.84 16.20 -2.93
C ARG A 37 27.44 16.45 -3.49
N VAL A 38 26.69 15.37 -3.71
CA VAL A 38 25.30 15.43 -4.18
C VAL A 38 24.36 14.88 -3.10
N ASN A 39 23.21 15.53 -2.92
CA ASN A 39 22.15 15.01 -2.06
C ASN A 39 21.30 14.04 -2.89
N VAL A 40 21.27 12.77 -2.46
CA VAL A 40 20.47 11.75 -3.13
C VAL A 40 19.16 11.57 -2.36
N ARG A 41 18.03 11.73 -3.07
CA ARG A 41 16.71 11.37 -2.56
C ARG A 41 16.24 10.15 -3.34
N PHE A 42 16.07 9.03 -2.65
CA PHE A 42 15.42 7.86 -3.23
C PHE A 42 13.98 8.25 -3.54
N THR A 43 13.69 8.34 -4.83
CA THR A 43 12.33 8.44 -5.34
C THR A 43 12.09 7.07 -5.94
N GLU A 44 11.19 6.28 -5.35
CA GLU A 44 10.74 5.08 -6.02
C GLU A 44 10.14 5.54 -7.35
N ASP A 45 10.76 5.14 -8.46
CA ASP A 45 10.18 5.26 -9.81
C ASP A 45 9.05 4.21 -9.93
N ARG A 46 8.14 4.21 -8.96
CA ARG A 46 6.87 3.52 -9.01
C ARG A 46 5.97 4.36 -9.91
N ASP A 47 6.33 4.43 -11.19
CA ASP A 47 5.38 4.82 -12.22
C ASP A 47 4.41 3.64 -12.38
N ARG A 48 3.49 3.56 -11.42
CA ARG A 48 2.58 2.44 -11.27
C ARG A 48 1.76 2.36 -12.53
N VAL A 49 1.80 1.22 -13.20
CA VAL A 49 1.06 0.97 -14.45
C VAL A 49 -0.40 1.43 -14.32
N MET A 50 -1.00 1.24 -13.15
CA MET A 50 -2.38 1.69 -12.87
C MET A 50 -2.55 3.22 -12.81
N VAL A 51 -1.55 3.99 -12.37
CA VAL A 51 -1.59 5.47 -12.45
C VAL A 51 -1.55 5.92 -13.92
N ARG A 52 -0.72 5.29 -14.76
CA ARG A 52 -0.71 5.57 -16.20
C ARG A 52 -2.05 5.22 -16.84
N LYS A 53 -2.61 4.05 -16.52
CA LYS A 53 -3.95 3.65 -16.98
C LYS A 53 -5.03 4.61 -16.53
N TRP A 54 -4.97 5.07 -15.27
CA TRP A 54 -5.89 6.08 -14.74
C TRP A 54 -5.91 7.33 -15.62
N TRP A 55 -4.74 7.93 -15.84
CA TRP A 55 -4.64 9.14 -16.65
C TRP A 55 -4.97 8.92 -18.13
N ALA A 56 -4.64 7.76 -18.69
CA ALA A 56 -4.97 7.42 -20.07
C ALA A 56 -6.49 7.34 -20.29
N ILE A 57 -7.21 6.67 -19.37
CA ILE A 57 -8.67 6.56 -19.43
C ILE A 57 -9.31 7.94 -19.28
N LEU A 58 -8.87 8.77 -18.34
CA LEU A 58 -9.40 10.12 -18.16
C LEU A 58 -9.11 11.05 -19.35
N GLY A 59 -7.89 11.01 -19.87
CA GLY A 59 -7.51 11.80 -21.04
C GLY A 59 -8.39 11.45 -22.24
N ARG A 60 -8.70 10.16 -22.41
CA ARG A 60 -9.61 9.69 -23.45
C ARG A 60 -11.06 10.07 -23.17
N ALA A 61 -11.53 9.92 -21.94
CA ALA A 61 -12.89 10.29 -21.54
C ALA A 61 -13.19 11.77 -21.80
N VAL A 62 -12.27 12.67 -21.42
CA VAL A 62 -12.44 14.11 -21.63
C VAL A 62 -12.39 14.47 -23.12
N LYS A 63 -11.62 13.74 -23.93
CA LYS A 63 -11.46 14.01 -25.37
C LYS A 63 -12.62 13.44 -26.22
N GLU A 64 -13.08 12.24 -25.91
CA GLU A 64 -14.02 11.47 -26.74
C GLU A 64 -15.47 11.53 -26.23
N CYS A 65 -15.70 11.84 -24.95
CA CYS A 65 -17.03 11.89 -24.36
C CYS A 65 -17.46 13.31 -24.00
N LYS A 66 -18.79 13.53 -23.97
CA LYS A 66 -19.38 14.76 -23.43
C LYS A 66 -19.35 14.68 -21.90
N THR A 67 -18.23 15.08 -21.32
CA THR A 67 -18.02 15.08 -19.87
C THR A 67 -18.35 16.45 -19.26
N PRO A 68 -18.73 16.51 -17.97
CA PRO A 68 -18.87 17.77 -17.24
C PRO A 68 -17.51 18.40 -16.86
N TRP A 69 -16.39 17.74 -17.17
CA TRP A 69 -15.04 18.14 -16.78
C TRP A 69 -14.33 18.83 -17.96
N GLN A 70 -13.59 19.89 -17.66
CA GLN A 70 -12.86 20.65 -18.68
C GLN A 70 -11.51 20.03 -19.02
N ASN A 71 -10.87 19.36 -18.06
CA ASN A 71 -9.58 18.71 -18.21
C ASN A 71 -9.51 17.40 -17.41
N LYS A 72 -8.46 16.61 -17.67
CA LYS A 72 -8.25 15.31 -17.03
C LYS A 72 -8.00 15.44 -15.52
N GLU A 73 -7.46 16.56 -15.07
CA GLU A 73 -7.20 16.87 -13.66
C GLU A 73 -8.50 17.04 -12.88
N GLN A 74 -9.43 17.85 -13.39
CA GLN A 74 -10.78 18.04 -12.82
C GLN A 74 -11.58 16.74 -12.86
N ALA A 75 -11.47 15.97 -13.94
CA ALA A 75 -12.06 14.64 -14.01
C ALA A 75 -11.48 13.72 -12.92
N SER A 76 -10.16 13.76 -12.70
CA SER A 76 -9.52 12.97 -11.67
C SER A 76 -9.98 13.36 -10.26
N GLU A 77 -10.16 14.64 -9.97
CA GLU A 77 -10.67 15.09 -8.66
C GLU A 77 -12.11 14.64 -8.45
N ALA A 78 -12.98 14.88 -9.44
CA ALA A 78 -14.39 14.50 -9.36
C ALA A 78 -14.58 13.00 -9.19
N ILE A 79 -13.80 12.19 -9.91
CA ILE A 79 -13.86 10.73 -9.81
C ILE A 79 -13.32 10.26 -8.46
N LYS A 80 -12.22 10.83 -7.96
CA LYS A 80 -11.74 10.51 -6.60
C LYS A 80 -12.79 10.82 -5.53
N LEU A 81 -13.47 11.97 -5.65
CA LEU A 81 -14.58 12.31 -4.76
C LEU A 81 -15.72 11.28 -4.87
N ALA A 82 -16.12 10.91 -6.08
CA ALA A 82 -17.17 9.92 -6.32
C ALA A 82 -16.83 8.52 -5.78
N LEU A 83 -15.56 8.13 -5.84
CA LEU A 83 -15.06 6.84 -5.33
C LEU A 83 -14.77 6.84 -3.82
N GLY A 84 -14.93 7.98 -3.14
CA GLY A 84 -14.60 8.12 -1.72
C GLY A 84 -13.10 8.11 -1.43
N ILE A 85 -12.26 8.35 -2.44
CA ILE A 85 -10.80 8.43 -2.33
C ILE A 85 -10.44 9.84 -1.82
N VAL A 86 -10.80 10.12 -0.57
CA VAL A 86 -10.69 11.43 0.06
C VAL A 86 -9.99 11.35 1.40
N ASN A 87 -9.22 12.39 1.71
CA ASN A 87 -8.75 12.65 3.05
C ASN A 87 -9.77 13.57 3.75
N LEU A 88 -10.09 13.24 4.99
CA LEU A 88 -10.97 14.04 5.85
C LEU A 88 -10.10 14.93 6.73
N SER A 89 -10.31 16.23 6.66
CA SER A 89 -9.74 17.21 7.59
C SER A 89 -10.85 18.00 8.27
N LYS A 90 -10.49 18.70 9.35
CA LYS A 90 -11.34 19.72 9.94
C LYS A 90 -10.78 21.09 9.58
N THR A 91 -11.64 21.99 9.17
CA THR A 91 -11.31 23.40 9.05
C THR A 91 -11.04 24.00 10.42
N VAL A 92 -10.41 25.18 10.47
CA VAL A 92 -10.15 25.91 11.73
C VAL A 92 -11.46 26.22 12.47
N GLY A 93 -12.60 26.26 11.78
CA GLY A 93 -13.94 26.43 12.36
C GLY A 93 -14.59 25.14 12.90
N GLY A 94 -13.95 23.99 12.76
CA GLY A 94 -14.47 22.70 13.22
C GLY A 94 -15.31 21.94 12.19
N ASP A 95 -15.63 22.55 11.04
CA ASP A 95 -16.35 21.90 9.95
C ASP A 95 -15.47 20.85 9.25
N PHE A 96 -16.05 19.70 8.93
CA PHE A 96 -15.38 18.66 8.18
C PHE A 96 -15.24 19.05 6.70
N MET A 97 -14.04 18.89 6.16
CA MET A 97 -13.72 19.09 4.75
C MET A 97 -13.12 17.80 4.18
N ALA A 98 -13.63 17.38 3.02
CA ALA A 98 -13.07 16.28 2.26
C ALA A 98 -12.25 16.82 1.08
N TYR A 99 -11.01 16.39 0.95
CA TYR A 99 -10.17 16.70 -0.21
C TYR A 99 -9.68 15.41 -0.87
N PRO A 100 -9.59 15.35 -2.21
CA PRO A 100 -9.15 14.16 -2.91
C PRO A 100 -7.76 13.70 -2.45
N LYS A 101 -7.63 12.40 -2.15
CA LYS A 101 -6.34 11.79 -1.80
C LYS A 101 -5.43 11.72 -3.03
N SER A 102 -4.11 11.76 -2.84
CA SER A 102 -3.17 11.57 -3.95
C SER A 102 -3.21 10.12 -4.44
N LEU A 103 -3.11 9.89 -5.75
CA LEU A 103 -3.03 8.52 -6.29
C LEU A 103 -1.79 7.76 -5.82
N THR A 104 -0.73 8.49 -5.46
CA THR A 104 0.52 7.94 -4.93
C THR A 104 0.39 7.40 -3.51
N GLU A 105 -0.68 7.76 -2.79
CA GLU A 105 -0.93 7.33 -1.41
C GLU A 105 -1.87 6.12 -1.31
N LEU A 106 -2.31 5.56 -2.45
CA LEU A 106 -3.11 4.33 -2.49
C LEU A 106 -2.18 3.12 -2.63
N ASP A 107 -2.53 2.00 -2.03
CA ASP A 107 -1.79 0.74 -2.25
C ASP A 107 -2.11 0.13 -3.63
N ASP A 108 -1.30 -0.83 -4.10
CA ASP A 108 -1.47 -1.51 -5.40
C ASP A 108 -2.84 -2.18 -5.60
N PRO A 109 -3.39 -2.92 -4.61
CA PRO A 109 -4.76 -3.41 -4.71
C PRO A 109 -5.79 -2.27 -4.75
N GLU A 110 -5.63 -1.24 -3.91
CA GLU A 110 -6.58 -0.11 -3.85
C GLU A 110 -6.62 0.69 -5.15
N LEU A 111 -5.45 0.92 -5.76
CA LEU A 111 -5.36 1.64 -7.02
C LEU A 111 -5.93 0.82 -8.19
N THR A 112 -5.75 -0.51 -8.16
CA THR A 112 -6.35 -1.40 -9.15
C THR A 112 -7.87 -1.29 -9.08
N GLU A 113 -8.44 -1.48 -7.89
CA GLU A 113 -9.87 -1.38 -7.65
C GLU A 113 -10.42 0.02 -8.01
N ALA A 114 -9.68 1.08 -7.68
CA ALA A 114 -10.05 2.45 -8.04
C ALA A 114 -10.13 2.66 -9.56
N VAL A 115 -9.17 2.09 -10.32
CA VAL A 115 -9.21 2.13 -11.79
C VAL A 115 -10.40 1.36 -12.35
N GLU A 116 -10.78 0.24 -11.74
CA GLU A 116 -11.96 -0.53 -12.16
C GLU A 116 -13.25 0.24 -11.87
N ARG A 117 -13.44 0.73 -10.64
CA ARG A 117 -14.62 1.50 -10.26
C ARG A 117 -14.72 2.84 -11.01
N MET A 118 -13.60 3.42 -11.42
CA MET A 118 -13.59 4.62 -12.28
C MET A 118 -14.33 4.38 -13.60
N ILE A 119 -14.25 3.18 -14.18
CA ILE A 119 -14.95 2.84 -15.42
C ILE A 119 -16.46 2.98 -15.23
N ASP A 120 -16.99 2.47 -14.12
CA ASP A 120 -18.41 2.55 -13.78
C ASP A 120 -18.87 4.00 -13.58
N VAL A 121 -18.06 4.82 -12.91
CA VAL A 121 -18.34 6.25 -12.72
C VAL A 121 -18.38 6.98 -14.07
N ILE A 122 -17.41 6.73 -14.94
CA ILE A 122 -17.39 7.37 -16.27
C ILE A 122 -18.58 6.88 -17.10
N TYR A 123 -18.92 5.60 -17.05
CA TYR A 123 -20.11 5.06 -17.71
C TYR A 123 -21.38 5.75 -17.23
N HIS A 124 -21.54 5.93 -15.91
CA HIS A 124 -22.72 6.57 -15.36
C HIS A 124 -22.82 8.06 -15.74
N VAL A 125 -21.69 8.75 -15.84
CA VAL A 125 -21.64 10.19 -16.18
C VAL A 125 -21.80 10.43 -17.68
N THR A 126 -21.26 9.56 -18.53
CA THR A 126 -21.16 9.80 -19.98
C THR A 126 -22.07 8.92 -20.83
N GLY A 127 -22.58 7.82 -20.27
CA GLY A 127 -23.33 6.79 -20.99
C GLY A 127 -22.48 5.94 -21.95
N VAL A 128 -21.16 6.13 -22.00
CA VAL A 128 -20.24 5.42 -22.89
C VAL A 128 -19.56 4.29 -22.13
N ASP A 129 -19.64 3.08 -22.67
CA ASP A 129 -18.96 1.92 -22.10
C ASP A 129 -17.44 1.98 -22.36
N VAL A 130 -16.72 2.42 -21.33
CA VAL A 130 -15.27 2.57 -21.31
C VAL A 130 -14.55 1.20 -21.21
N SER A 131 -15.26 0.10 -20.95
CA SER A 131 -14.66 -1.24 -20.96
C SER A 131 -14.07 -1.59 -22.34
N VAL A 132 -14.63 -1.01 -23.43
CA VAL A 132 -14.11 -1.13 -24.79
C VAL A 132 -12.72 -0.50 -24.93
N TRP A 133 -12.40 0.52 -24.13
CA TRP A 133 -11.09 1.18 -24.14
C TRP A 133 -10.03 0.37 -23.40
N ARG A 134 -10.42 -0.55 -22.50
CA ARG A 134 -9.50 -1.41 -21.75
C ARG A 134 -8.60 -2.22 -22.70
N LYS A 135 -9.15 -2.76 -23.80
CA LYS A 135 -8.41 -3.49 -24.84
C LYS A 135 -7.34 -2.64 -25.54
N HIS A 136 -7.56 -1.33 -25.65
CA HIS A 136 -6.59 -0.41 -26.25
C HIS A 136 -5.58 0.12 -25.23
N VAL A 137 -5.95 0.16 -23.95
CA VAL A 137 -5.11 0.60 -22.82
C VAL A 137 -4.23 -0.55 -22.28
N GLU A 138 -4.61 -1.81 -22.49
CA GLU A 138 -3.77 -3.00 -22.23
C GLU A 138 -2.51 -3.04 -23.10
N ASN A 139 -2.54 -2.40 -24.26
CA ASN A 139 -1.37 -2.20 -25.12
C ASN A 139 -0.45 -1.06 -24.64
N ILE A 140 -0.74 -0.39 -23.52
CA ILE A 140 0.25 0.46 -22.82
C ILE A 140 1.16 -0.47 -21.99
N ARG A 141 1.77 -1.42 -22.69
CA ARG A 141 2.82 -2.30 -22.22
C ARG A 141 4.00 -2.07 -23.15
N ASP A 142 5.05 -1.52 -22.57
CA ASP A 142 6.40 -1.41 -23.15
C ASP A 142 6.50 -0.64 -24.49
N ASP A 143 6.00 0.60 -24.54
CA ASP A 143 6.68 1.57 -25.42
C ASP A 143 8.00 1.94 -24.73
N GLU A 144 9.08 1.44 -25.30
CA GLU A 144 10.43 1.96 -25.10
C GLU A 144 10.42 3.49 -25.14
N PRO A 145 11.29 4.16 -24.36
CA PRO A 145 11.42 5.61 -24.47
C PRO A 145 11.71 5.95 -25.93
N SER A 146 10.86 6.82 -26.51
CA SER A 146 11.04 7.34 -27.85
C SER A 146 12.52 7.65 -28.09
N GLU A 147 13.11 6.97 -29.07
CA GLU A 147 14.40 7.35 -29.63
C GLU A 147 14.34 8.85 -29.94
N VAL A 148 15.06 9.63 -29.14
CA VAL A 148 15.53 10.92 -29.58
C VAL A 148 16.40 10.65 -30.80
N VAL A 149 15.83 10.95 -31.97
CA VAL A 149 16.52 10.93 -33.25
C VAL A 149 17.82 11.72 -33.09
N ALA A 150 18.93 11.01 -32.97
CA ALA A 150 20.25 11.59 -33.04
C ALA A 150 20.47 12.11 -34.46
N PRO A 151 20.81 13.39 -34.68
CA PRO A 151 21.31 13.80 -35.97
C PRO A 151 22.69 13.15 -36.16
N SER A 152 22.75 12.30 -37.17
CA SER A 152 23.95 11.68 -37.71
C SER A 152 25.07 12.70 -37.89
N SER A 153 26.26 12.40 -37.35
CA SER A 153 27.51 12.98 -37.83
C SER A 153 28.64 11.95 -37.70
N ASP A 154 29.25 11.79 -38.87
CA ASP A 154 30.32 10.91 -39.31
C ASP A 154 31.71 11.34 -38.78
N ALA A 155 32.69 10.43 -38.94
CA ALA A 155 34.13 10.49 -38.62
C ALA A 155 34.51 10.20 -37.14
N GLY A 156 35.45 9.32 -36.79
CA GLY A 156 36.42 8.53 -37.53
C GLY A 156 37.62 8.20 -36.61
N SER A 157 38.16 6.98 -36.75
CA SER A 157 39.53 6.52 -36.41
C SER A 157 39.98 6.10 -34.99
N GLU A 158 40.51 4.87 -34.99
CA GLU A 158 41.78 4.34 -34.42
C GLU A 158 41.84 3.73 -32.98
N GLU A 159 41.89 2.38 -32.94
CA GLU A 159 43.03 1.50 -32.52
C GLU A 159 44.07 2.06 -31.50
N VAL A 160 44.64 1.40 -30.47
CA VAL A 160 44.78 0.02 -29.90
C VAL A 160 45.23 0.18 -28.41
N PRO A 161 45.98 -0.73 -27.73
CA PRO A 161 45.65 -1.97 -27.00
C PRO A 161 45.81 -1.92 -25.45
N SER A 162 45.43 -3.05 -24.81
CA SER A 162 45.73 -3.55 -23.45
C SER A 162 47.19 -3.38 -22.97
N PRO A 163 47.52 -3.42 -21.65
CA PRO A 163 47.72 -4.73 -20.99
C PRO A 163 47.51 -4.83 -19.45
N GLY A 164 47.09 -6.04 -19.01
CA GLY A 164 47.57 -6.79 -17.82
C GLY A 164 47.22 -6.29 -16.41
N GLN A 165 47.32 -7.05 -15.31
CA GLN A 165 47.42 -8.49 -14.99
C GLN A 165 47.28 -8.59 -13.44
N VAL A 166 46.97 -9.77 -12.90
CA VAL A 166 47.02 -10.21 -11.47
C VAL A 166 45.95 -9.64 -10.51
N ALA A 167 45.37 -10.36 -9.54
CA ALA A 167 45.78 -11.58 -8.86
C ALA A 167 44.56 -12.42 -8.40
N ALA A 168 44.75 -13.73 -8.34
CA ALA A 168 43.85 -14.69 -7.70
C ALA A 168 44.02 -14.63 -6.18
N ASP A 169 42.92 -14.59 -5.43
CA ASP A 169 42.90 -14.83 -4.00
C ASP A 169 42.11 -16.12 -3.75
N GLN A 170 42.82 -17.16 -3.30
CA GLN A 170 42.23 -18.37 -2.74
C GLN A 170 42.35 -18.26 -1.22
N SER A 171 41.24 -18.41 -0.51
CA SER A 171 41.04 -19.42 0.56
C SER A 171 39.85 -19.04 1.45
N ALA A 172 38.82 -19.88 1.44
CA ALA A 172 37.91 -20.12 2.57
C ALA A 172 38.54 -21.22 3.47
N PRO A 173 37.85 -21.78 4.48
CA PRO A 173 37.16 -21.21 5.64
C PRO A 173 37.63 -21.86 6.96
N VAL A 174 37.32 -21.27 8.12
CA VAL A 174 37.24 -21.95 9.43
C VAL A 174 36.08 -21.27 10.16
N GLY A 175 34.98 -21.91 10.57
CA GLY A 175 34.85 -23.26 11.11
C GLY A 175 34.58 -23.13 12.60
N GLY A 176 33.31 -23.19 13.01
CA GLY A 176 32.91 -23.26 14.41
C GLY A 176 31.40 -23.35 14.60
N PRO A 177 30.85 -24.53 14.90
CA PRO A 177 29.53 -24.67 15.51
C PRO A 177 29.67 -24.93 17.01
N VAL A 178 28.72 -24.45 17.82
CA VAL A 178 28.35 -25.09 19.09
C VAL A 178 26.88 -24.83 19.39
N GLU A 179 26.22 -25.95 19.70
CA GLU A 179 24.82 -26.19 20.03
C GLU A 179 24.34 -25.51 21.32
N ALA A 180 23.07 -25.06 21.37
CA ALA A 180 21.88 -25.70 21.98
C ALA A 180 21.89 -25.81 23.52
N GLY A 181 20.79 -25.37 24.14
CA GLY A 181 20.49 -25.55 25.56
C GLY A 181 19.13 -24.96 25.93
N GLU A 182 18.23 -25.81 26.43
CA GLU A 182 16.79 -25.68 26.67
C GLU A 182 16.35 -25.04 28.01
N HIS A 183 15.05 -24.70 28.07
CA HIS A 183 14.12 -24.66 29.25
C HIS A 183 14.45 -23.64 30.37
N GLU A 184 13.51 -22.93 31.01
CA GLU A 184 12.36 -23.45 31.78
C GLU A 184 11.38 -22.32 32.21
N VAL A 185 10.17 -22.74 32.58
CA VAL A 185 9.04 -22.01 33.17
C VAL A 185 9.29 -21.56 34.61
N ALA A 186 8.77 -20.40 35.02
CA ALA A 186 8.47 -20.11 36.43
C ALA A 186 7.29 -19.13 36.57
N ASP A 187 6.19 -19.71 37.05
CA ASP A 187 5.03 -19.10 37.69
C ASP A 187 5.45 -18.39 38.99
N VAL A 188 5.09 -17.11 39.14
CA VAL A 188 5.08 -16.43 40.45
C VAL A 188 3.84 -15.56 40.56
N GLN A 189 2.90 -16.09 41.31
CA GLN A 189 1.74 -15.44 41.90
C GLN A 189 2.19 -14.26 42.79
N SER A 190 1.68 -13.06 42.52
CA SER A 190 1.72 -11.91 43.45
C SER A 190 0.55 -10.98 43.14
N THR A 191 -0.53 -11.09 43.92
CA THR A 191 -1.47 -9.99 44.17
C THR A 191 -0.88 -9.13 45.30
N PRO A 192 -1.01 -7.79 45.32
CA PRO A 192 -2.30 -7.10 45.49
C PRO A 192 -2.35 -5.69 44.83
N PRO A 193 -3.23 -4.74 45.23
CA PRO A 193 -4.56 -4.52 44.64
C PRO A 193 -4.69 -3.12 43.97
N ALA A 194 -5.26 -3.05 42.77
CA ALA A 194 -5.99 -1.89 42.21
C ALA A 194 -6.18 -2.09 40.70
N SER A 195 -7.13 -2.93 40.27
CA SER A 195 -7.39 -3.09 38.82
C SER A 195 -8.84 -3.36 38.44
N GLU A 196 -9.79 -3.26 39.38
CA GLU A 196 -11.22 -3.49 39.10
C GLU A 196 -11.78 -2.66 37.94
N PRO A 197 -11.47 -1.35 37.76
CA PRO A 197 -12.05 -0.59 36.65
C PRO A 197 -11.43 -0.93 35.29
N ALA A 198 -10.15 -1.30 35.25
CA ALA A 198 -9.47 -1.67 34.00
C ALA A 198 -9.93 -3.05 33.51
N ALA A 199 -10.09 -4.01 34.41
CA ALA A 199 -10.61 -5.33 34.08
C ALA A 199 -12.08 -5.31 33.64
N GLU A 200 -12.90 -4.43 34.24
CA GLU A 200 -14.29 -4.26 33.82
C GLU A 200 -14.41 -3.58 32.46
N ALA A 201 -13.67 -2.48 32.24
CA ALA A 201 -13.60 -1.80 30.95
C ALA A 201 -13.13 -2.72 29.82
N ASP A 202 -12.12 -3.56 30.08
CA ASP A 202 -11.63 -4.56 29.13
C ASP A 202 -12.70 -5.60 28.76
N ARG A 203 -13.47 -6.09 29.74
CA ARG A 203 -14.56 -7.06 29.49
C ARG A 203 -15.68 -6.43 28.67
N ASP A 204 -16.11 -5.23 29.02
CA ASP A 204 -17.21 -4.56 28.32
C ASP A 204 -16.80 -4.15 26.89
N TRP A 205 -15.55 -3.73 26.73
CA TRP A 205 -14.98 -3.50 25.41
C TRP A 205 -14.90 -4.80 24.59
N LEU A 206 -14.45 -5.91 25.17
CA LEU A 206 -14.42 -7.21 24.47
C LEU A 206 -15.80 -7.70 24.04
N LYS A 207 -16.85 -7.46 24.83
CA LYS A 207 -18.25 -7.73 24.43
C LYS A 207 -18.65 -6.90 23.21
N LEU A 208 -18.34 -5.59 23.23
CA LEU A 208 -18.60 -4.70 22.09
C LEU A 208 -17.87 -5.20 20.83
N VAL A 209 -16.59 -5.54 20.96
CA VAL A 209 -15.77 -6.09 19.87
C VAL A 209 -16.40 -7.36 19.32
N ALA A 210 -16.76 -8.31 20.19
CA ALA A 210 -17.38 -9.57 19.80
C ALA A 210 -18.68 -9.35 19.03
N LYS A 211 -19.56 -8.49 19.55
CA LYS A 211 -20.83 -8.14 18.90
C LYS A 211 -20.64 -7.48 17.54
N MET A 212 -19.76 -6.49 17.46
CA MET A 212 -19.51 -5.75 16.22
C MET A 212 -18.86 -6.62 15.15
N LEU A 213 -17.84 -7.40 15.51
CA LEU A 213 -17.19 -8.30 14.55
C LEU A 213 -18.11 -9.43 14.12
N TRP A 214 -18.89 -10.00 15.03
CA TRP A 214 -19.85 -11.04 14.69
C TRP A 214 -20.96 -10.54 13.76
N ALA A 215 -21.47 -9.33 13.95
CA ALA A 215 -22.44 -8.72 13.05
C ALA A 215 -21.91 -8.49 11.63
N ALA A 216 -20.58 -8.40 11.48
CA ALA A 216 -19.89 -8.29 10.20
C ALA A 216 -19.34 -9.64 9.68
N THR A 217 -19.76 -10.76 10.29
CA THR A 217 -19.30 -12.10 9.94
C THR A 217 -20.32 -12.82 9.07
N GLY A 218 -20.02 -12.89 7.77
CA GLY A 218 -20.75 -13.71 6.79
C GLY A 218 -19.79 -14.33 5.76
N VAL A 219 -20.22 -15.41 5.09
CA VAL A 219 -19.41 -16.07 4.05
C VAL A 219 -19.18 -15.10 2.90
N GLY A 220 -17.92 -14.83 2.57
CA GLY A 220 -17.54 -13.85 1.53
C GLY A 220 -17.56 -12.39 1.99
N GLU A 221 -17.74 -12.10 3.28
CA GLU A 221 -17.79 -10.73 3.83
C GLU A 221 -16.45 -10.26 4.44
N GLN A 222 -15.31 -10.72 3.91
CA GLN A 222 -13.99 -10.41 4.48
C GLN A 222 -13.71 -8.91 4.57
N ASP A 223 -14.15 -8.15 3.57
CA ASP A 223 -13.96 -6.70 3.52
C ASP A 223 -14.84 -5.97 4.54
N VAL A 224 -16.06 -6.46 4.79
CA VAL A 224 -16.95 -5.93 5.83
C VAL A 224 -16.32 -6.15 7.20
N LEU A 225 -15.82 -7.37 7.47
CA LEU A 225 -15.12 -7.69 8.70
C LEU A 225 -13.85 -6.84 8.90
N LYS A 226 -13.06 -6.63 7.84
CA LYS A 226 -11.85 -5.79 7.86
C LYS A 226 -12.19 -4.33 8.18
N ASN A 227 -13.20 -3.77 7.53
CA ASN A 227 -13.66 -2.40 7.75
C ASN A 227 -14.21 -2.23 9.18
N GLN A 228 -14.95 -3.23 9.67
CA GLN A 228 -15.48 -3.23 11.03
C GLN A 228 -14.36 -3.25 12.09
N LEU A 229 -13.32 -4.06 11.89
CA LEU A 229 -12.16 -4.07 12.78
C LEU A 229 -11.42 -2.72 12.79
N ALA A 230 -11.29 -2.08 11.62
CA ALA A 230 -10.67 -0.76 11.53
C ALA A 230 -11.50 0.28 12.31
N ALA A 231 -12.82 0.25 12.17
CA ALA A 231 -13.73 1.14 12.93
C ALA A 231 -13.63 0.92 14.44
N ILE A 232 -13.57 -0.34 14.89
CA ILE A 232 -13.39 -0.67 16.32
C ILE A 232 -12.10 -0.05 16.87
N ARG A 233 -10.99 -0.19 16.13
CA ARG A 233 -9.67 0.30 16.56
C ARG A 233 -9.59 1.83 16.62
N THR A 234 -10.25 2.53 15.69
CA THR A 234 -10.15 3.99 15.58
C THR A 234 -11.21 4.73 16.38
N ALA A 235 -12.43 4.21 16.47
CA ALA A 235 -13.56 4.90 17.06
C ALA A 235 -14.02 4.34 18.42
N TYR A 236 -13.71 3.07 18.72
CA TYR A 236 -14.27 2.37 19.89
C TYR A 236 -13.22 1.76 20.82
N THR A 237 -11.94 2.09 20.67
CA THR A 237 -10.86 1.56 21.53
C THR A 237 -10.29 2.69 22.40
N PRO A 238 -10.72 2.80 23.67
CA PRO A 238 -10.09 3.70 24.64
C PRO A 238 -8.61 3.40 24.84
N GLU A 239 -7.83 4.43 25.16
CA GLU A 239 -6.40 4.28 25.50
C GLU A 239 -6.17 3.42 26.75
N THR A 240 -7.18 3.32 27.61
CA THR A 240 -7.16 2.56 28.86
C THR A 240 -7.32 1.04 28.68
N ILE A 241 -7.62 0.57 27.46
CA ILE A 241 -7.79 -0.86 27.19
C ILE A 241 -6.45 -1.58 27.19
N SER A 242 -6.36 -2.66 27.95
CA SER A 242 -5.11 -3.42 28.11
C SER A 242 -4.67 -4.13 26.83
N ASP A 243 -3.36 -4.39 26.73
CA ASP A 243 -2.79 -5.18 25.64
C ASP A 243 -3.33 -6.61 25.62
N GLN A 244 -3.67 -7.16 26.80
CA GLN A 244 -4.28 -8.48 26.90
C GLN A 244 -5.68 -8.50 26.28
N ALA A 245 -6.49 -7.47 26.51
CA ALA A 245 -7.80 -7.33 25.87
C ALA A 245 -7.63 -7.15 24.35
N ARG A 246 -6.68 -6.33 23.90
CA ARG A 246 -6.38 -6.16 22.46
C ARG A 246 -5.95 -7.48 21.80
N ALA A 247 -5.15 -8.30 22.48
CA ALA A 247 -4.77 -9.63 22.01
C ALA A 247 -6.00 -10.55 21.85
N LYS A 248 -6.90 -10.57 22.83
CA LYS A 248 -8.16 -11.32 22.76
C LYS A 248 -9.05 -10.83 21.62
N ALA A 249 -9.16 -9.52 21.39
CA ALA A 249 -9.88 -8.96 20.24
C ALA A 249 -9.32 -9.43 18.89
N ASN A 250 -7.99 -9.52 18.77
CA ASN A 250 -7.37 -10.08 17.57
C ASN A 250 -7.68 -11.58 17.40
N SER A 251 -7.75 -12.35 18.49
CA SER A 251 -8.20 -13.75 18.46
C SER A 251 -9.66 -13.88 18.01
N ILE A 252 -10.55 -13.01 18.48
CA ILE A 252 -11.96 -12.94 18.02
C ILE A 252 -12.02 -12.70 16.51
N ASN A 253 -11.30 -11.69 16.03
CA ASN A 253 -11.24 -11.37 14.60
C ASN A 253 -10.69 -12.55 13.76
N ALA A 254 -9.67 -13.26 14.26
CA ALA A 254 -9.14 -14.44 13.58
C ALA A 254 -10.20 -15.54 13.44
N LYS A 255 -11.05 -15.74 14.45
CA LYS A 255 -12.17 -16.69 14.41
C LYS A 255 -13.27 -16.26 13.43
N CYS A 256 -13.65 -14.97 13.43
CA CYS A 256 -14.59 -14.42 12.44
C CYS A 256 -14.10 -14.63 11.00
N LYS A 257 -12.79 -14.45 10.75
CA LYS A 257 -12.20 -14.68 9.41
C LYS A 257 -12.41 -16.11 8.92
N LEU A 258 -12.23 -17.12 9.78
CA LEU A 258 -12.43 -18.52 9.38
C LEU A 258 -13.86 -18.76 8.89
N VAL A 259 -14.85 -18.11 9.51
CA VAL A 259 -16.25 -18.17 9.05
C VAL A 259 -16.42 -17.44 7.72
N CYS A 260 -15.82 -16.26 7.55
CA CYS A 260 -15.88 -15.52 6.29
C CYS A 260 -15.25 -16.27 5.12
N PHE A 261 -14.19 -17.04 5.35
CA PHE A 261 -13.55 -17.90 4.35
C PHE A 261 -14.31 -19.22 4.10
N GLY A 262 -15.36 -19.51 4.87
CA GLY A 262 -16.08 -20.79 4.79
C GLY A 262 -15.27 -21.97 5.35
N GLU A 263 -14.18 -21.70 6.08
CA GLU A 263 -13.31 -22.70 6.70
C GLU A 263 -13.86 -23.20 8.05
N ALA A 264 -14.79 -22.45 8.65
CA ALA A 264 -15.44 -22.80 9.90
C ALA A 264 -16.96 -22.53 9.86
N SER A 265 -17.71 -23.37 10.58
CA SER A 265 -19.15 -23.18 10.79
C SER A 265 -19.43 -22.00 11.72
N ALA A 266 -20.41 -21.17 11.38
CA ALA A 266 -20.87 -20.09 12.24
C ALA A 266 -21.41 -20.61 13.58
N ALA A 267 -22.09 -21.76 13.57
CA ALA A 267 -22.67 -22.37 14.78
C ALA A 267 -21.60 -22.80 15.79
N ASP A 268 -20.45 -23.28 15.31
CA ASP A 268 -19.36 -23.76 16.17
C ASP A 268 -18.41 -22.63 16.58
N THR A 269 -18.35 -21.55 15.79
CA THR A 269 -17.44 -20.43 16.02
C THR A 269 -17.97 -19.43 17.04
N LEU A 270 -19.29 -19.21 17.08
CA LEU A 270 -19.92 -18.25 17.97
C LEU A 270 -19.69 -18.55 19.48
N PRO A 271 -19.81 -19.81 19.96
CA PRO A 271 -19.47 -20.15 21.34
C PRO A 271 -17.99 -19.88 21.68
N LEU A 272 -17.08 -20.08 20.73
CA LEU A 272 -15.65 -19.80 20.93
C LEU A 272 -15.39 -18.31 21.08
N ILE A 273 -16.05 -17.48 20.27
CA ILE A 273 -15.96 -16.02 20.37
C ILE A 273 -16.50 -15.54 21.72
N ALA A 274 -17.64 -16.07 22.17
CA ALA A 274 -18.22 -15.77 23.47
C ALA A 274 -17.25 -16.10 24.62
N GLY A 275 -16.59 -17.27 24.54
CA GLY A 275 -15.57 -17.68 25.51
C GLY A 275 -14.35 -16.74 25.55
N ILE A 276 -13.87 -16.27 24.39
CA ILE A 276 -12.74 -15.32 24.33
C ILE A 276 -13.14 -13.95 24.89
N ALA A 277 -14.36 -13.50 24.61
CA ALA A 277 -14.89 -12.22 25.09
C ALA A 277 -15.28 -12.25 26.58
N GLY A 278 -15.43 -13.44 27.17
CA GLY A 278 -15.87 -13.60 28.56
C GLY A 278 -17.35 -13.25 28.75
N CYS A 279 -18.19 -13.53 27.75
CA CYS A 279 -19.63 -13.28 27.78
C CYS A 279 -20.43 -14.50 27.31
N GLU A 280 -21.75 -14.44 27.42
CA GLU A 280 -22.61 -15.48 26.90
C GLU A 280 -22.90 -15.25 25.41
N VAL A 281 -23.26 -16.31 24.68
CA VAL A 281 -23.61 -16.22 23.25
C VAL A 281 -24.75 -15.21 23.00
N LYS A 282 -25.72 -15.16 23.91
CA LYS A 282 -26.86 -14.22 23.86
C LYS A 282 -26.44 -12.74 23.94
N ASP A 283 -25.24 -12.45 24.41
CA ASP A 283 -24.73 -11.07 24.52
C ASP A 283 -24.15 -10.57 23.19
N ILE A 284 -23.88 -11.49 22.25
CA ILE A 284 -23.26 -11.23 20.94
C ILE A 284 -24.31 -11.15 19.82
N THR A 285 -25.36 -11.98 19.90
CA THR A 285 -26.50 -12.01 18.96
C THR A 285 -27.55 -10.97 19.32
#